data_AF-A0AAV0KHW5-F1
#
_entry.id   AF-A0AAV0KHW5-F1
#
_cell.length_a   1.000
_cell.length_b   1.000
_cell.length_c   1.000
_cell.angle_alpha   90.00
_cell.angle_beta   90.00
_cell.angle_gamma   90.00
#
_symmetry.space_group_name_H-M   'P 1'
#
loop_
_entity.id
_entity.type
_entity.pdbx_description
1 polymer ?
#
loop_
_entity_poly.entity_id
_entity_poly.type
_entity_poly.pdbx_seq_one_letter_code
_entity_poly.pdbx_strand_id
1 'polypeptide(L)'
;MTTVAGLPKYVVLKSKNDGKYLHYLWNDEFGEYYKDLGCKRDVDVVNPFVQLEVVPSTADATLIHLRCSYNNKFLQLTSKYGVSWISATADAAEEDKTKATSTLFQPIFPAGEPSTVGFLHVQTQRHLRTFYNKDYSAEINYVACVYTNDGTGYHRYEFAAWESYEDKMKKKDEEIQKLKAGDAIVADLRKDIAEQNAQLDAAYKEIDEKDAQIKAKDKEIAALKAAAGK
;
A
#
# COMPACT_ATOMS: atom_id res chain seq x y z
N MET A 1 3.62 15.03 2.43
CA MET A 1 3.84 14.64 1.02
C MET A 1 3.37 15.78 0.15
N THR A 2 4.18 16.23 -0.80
CA THR A 2 3.76 17.25 -1.77
C THR A 2 2.85 16.62 -2.80
N THR A 3 1.68 17.21 -3.04
CA THR A 3 0.74 16.80 -4.07
C THR A 3 0.83 17.70 -5.30
N VAL A 4 0.56 17.14 -6.48
CA VAL A 4 0.54 17.81 -7.78
C VAL A 4 -0.78 17.45 -8.45
N ALA A 5 -1.65 18.44 -8.68
CA ALA A 5 -2.99 18.24 -9.24
C ALA A 5 -3.79 17.12 -8.54
N GLY A 6 -3.69 17.01 -7.21
CA GLY A 6 -4.39 15.98 -6.42
C GLY A 6 -3.68 14.62 -6.33
N LEU A 7 -2.54 14.42 -6.99
CA LEU A 7 -1.75 13.19 -6.94
C LEU A 7 -0.46 13.35 -6.12
N PRO A 8 0.08 12.28 -5.52
CA PRO A 8 1.44 12.29 -4.96
C PRO A 8 2.50 12.60 -6.02
N LYS A 9 3.58 13.29 -5.65
CA LYS A 9 4.71 13.55 -6.58
C LYS A 9 5.26 12.27 -7.22
N TYR A 10 5.43 11.21 -6.43
CA TYR A 10 5.79 9.88 -6.93
C TYR A 10 4.62 8.94 -6.67
N VAL A 11 4.11 8.34 -7.73
CA VAL A 11 2.86 7.60 -7.72
C VAL A 11 3.04 6.22 -8.34
N VAL A 12 2.27 5.26 -7.82
CA VAL A 12 1.99 3.98 -8.47
C VAL A 12 0.55 3.95 -8.93
N LEU A 13 0.29 3.31 -10.06
CA LEU A 13 -1.05 3.18 -10.63
C LEU A 13 -1.41 1.71 -10.76
N LYS A 14 -2.45 1.27 -10.05
CA LYS A 14 -2.99 -0.08 -10.13
C LYS A 14 -4.26 -0.05 -10.98
N SER A 15 -4.26 -0.78 -12.08
CA SER A 15 -5.43 -0.87 -12.95
C SER A 15 -6.59 -1.53 -12.18
N LYS A 16 -7.76 -0.87 -12.14
CA LYS A 16 -8.95 -1.43 -11.51
C LYS A 16 -9.54 -2.60 -12.29
N ASN A 17 -9.15 -2.76 -13.55
CA ASN A 17 -9.65 -3.80 -14.42
C ASN A 17 -9.02 -5.17 -14.12
N ASP A 18 -7.70 -5.23 -14.03
CA ASP A 18 -6.95 -6.49 -13.86
C ASP A 18 -6.27 -6.62 -12.50
N GLY A 19 -6.30 -5.57 -11.68
CA GLY A 19 -5.67 -5.53 -10.37
C GLY A 19 -4.13 -5.46 -10.41
N LYS A 20 -3.52 -5.17 -11.56
CA LYS A 20 -2.06 -5.13 -11.73
C LYS A 20 -1.55 -3.70 -11.82
N TYR A 21 -0.30 -3.50 -11.42
CA TYR A 21 0.36 -2.19 -11.50
C TYR A 21 0.84 -1.87 -12.92
N LEU A 22 0.60 -0.64 -13.33
CA LEU A 22 1.18 -0.04 -14.52
C LEU A 22 2.70 0.09 -14.32
N HIS A 23 3.48 -0.46 -15.23
CA HIS A 23 4.94 -0.42 -15.17
C HIS A 23 5.54 -0.21 -16.55
N TYR A 24 6.78 0.30 -16.54
CA TYR A 24 7.63 0.42 -17.70
C TYR A 24 8.11 -0.95 -18.20
N LEU A 25 8.00 -1.18 -19.50
CA LEU A 25 8.44 -2.41 -20.16
C LEU A 25 9.91 -2.28 -20.59
N TRP A 26 10.83 -2.80 -19.76
CA TRP A 26 12.23 -2.32 -19.70
C TRP A 26 13.25 -3.08 -20.56
N ASN A 27 12.87 -4.19 -21.20
CA ASN A 27 13.78 -5.00 -22.01
C ASN A 27 13.09 -5.59 -23.25
N ASP A 28 13.87 -6.35 -24.02
CA ASP A 28 13.49 -7.04 -25.24
C ASP A 28 12.50 -8.20 -25.03
N GLU A 29 12.32 -8.68 -23.79
CA GLU A 29 11.29 -9.68 -23.44
C GLU A 29 9.86 -9.18 -23.73
N PHE A 30 9.70 -7.86 -23.88
CA PHE A 30 8.45 -7.22 -24.27
C PHE A 30 8.33 -6.98 -25.78
N GLY A 31 9.29 -7.46 -26.57
CA GLY A 31 9.30 -7.38 -28.02
C GLY A 31 9.16 -5.94 -28.51
N GLU A 32 8.19 -5.71 -29.40
CA GLU A 32 7.92 -4.40 -30.00
C GLU A 32 7.35 -3.35 -29.03
N TYR A 33 6.94 -3.77 -27.83
CA TYR A 33 6.43 -2.92 -26.75
C TYR A 33 7.52 -2.52 -25.75
N TYR A 34 8.78 -2.84 -26.06
CA TYR A 34 9.90 -2.29 -25.32
C TYR A 34 9.78 -0.75 -25.25
N LYS A 35 9.93 -0.22 -24.02
CA LYS A 35 9.75 1.19 -23.62
C LYS A 35 8.30 1.68 -23.47
N ASP A 36 7.32 0.84 -23.76
CA ASP A 36 5.92 1.16 -23.52
C ASP A 36 5.57 0.98 -22.03
N LEU A 37 4.36 1.41 -21.65
CA LEU A 37 3.79 1.18 -20.33
C LEU A 37 2.78 0.04 -20.42
N GLY A 38 2.67 -0.79 -19.40
CA GLY A 38 1.70 -1.89 -19.39
C GLY A 38 1.46 -2.51 -18.01
N CYS A 39 0.52 -3.45 -17.96
CA CYS A 39 0.16 -4.25 -16.79
C CYS A 39 0.38 -5.75 -17.06
N LYS A 40 1.38 -6.11 -17.86
CA LYS A 40 1.59 -7.49 -18.33
C LYS A 40 1.81 -8.48 -17.18
N ARG A 41 2.67 -8.13 -16.23
CA ARG A 41 2.99 -8.95 -15.05
C ARG A 41 2.45 -8.33 -13.77
N ASP A 42 2.24 -9.18 -12.78
CA ASP A 42 2.09 -8.71 -11.41
C ASP A 42 3.48 -8.35 -10.89
N VAL A 43 3.66 -7.09 -10.50
CA VAL A 43 4.93 -6.53 -10.05
C VAL A 43 4.70 -5.92 -8.67
N ASP A 44 5.64 -6.11 -7.75
CA ASP A 44 5.53 -5.51 -6.41
C ASP A 44 5.52 -3.99 -6.54
N VAL A 45 4.77 -3.33 -5.66
CA VAL A 45 4.66 -1.87 -5.57
C VAL A 45 6.00 -1.17 -5.34
N VAL A 46 6.99 -1.86 -4.77
CA VAL A 46 8.36 -1.34 -4.58
C VAL A 46 9.24 -1.46 -5.81
N ASN A 47 8.77 -2.11 -6.88
CA ASN A 47 9.54 -2.28 -8.11
C ASN A 47 9.85 -0.91 -8.74
N PRO A 48 11.10 -0.61 -9.13
CA PRO A 48 11.45 0.69 -9.71
C PRO A 48 10.70 0.99 -11.02
N PHE A 49 10.22 -0.03 -11.74
CA PHE A 49 9.48 0.15 -12.99
C PHE A 49 8.04 0.64 -12.82
N VAL A 50 7.44 0.53 -11.63
CA VAL A 50 6.08 1.05 -11.35
C VAL A 50 6.06 2.52 -10.96
N GLN A 51 7.23 3.09 -10.64
CA GLN A 51 7.34 4.44 -10.12
C GLN A 51 7.18 5.48 -11.23
N LEU A 52 6.09 6.24 -11.18
CA LEU A 52 5.88 7.40 -12.03
C LEU A 52 6.06 8.68 -11.21
N GLU A 53 6.78 9.65 -11.77
CA GLU A 53 6.79 11.01 -11.24
C GLU A 53 5.70 11.84 -11.93
N VAL A 54 4.89 12.48 -11.10
CA VAL A 54 3.91 13.50 -11.50
C VAL A 54 4.62 14.85 -11.52
N VAL A 55 4.79 15.39 -12.72
CA VAL A 55 5.43 16.69 -12.95
C VAL A 55 4.34 17.70 -13.29
N PRO A 56 4.23 18.83 -12.57
CA PRO A 56 3.22 19.85 -12.89
C PRO A 56 3.49 20.47 -14.25
N SER A 57 2.44 20.80 -14.99
CA SER A 57 2.60 21.71 -16.13
C SER A 57 2.95 23.11 -15.64
N THR A 58 3.82 23.79 -16.40
CA THR A 58 4.22 25.17 -16.17
C THR A 58 3.19 26.17 -16.69
N ALA A 59 2.38 25.80 -17.68
CA ALA A 59 1.34 26.65 -18.26
C ALA A 59 -0.03 26.50 -17.57
N ASP A 60 -0.35 25.34 -17.00
CA ASP A 60 -1.67 25.04 -16.45
C ASP A 60 -1.58 24.12 -15.22
N ALA A 61 -1.81 24.67 -14.03
CA ALA A 61 -1.68 23.93 -12.78
C ALA A 61 -2.65 22.73 -12.62
N THR A 62 -3.67 22.63 -13.48
CA THR A 62 -4.60 21.49 -13.51
C THR A 62 -4.10 20.33 -14.37
N LEU A 63 -3.06 20.56 -15.17
CA LEU A 63 -2.46 19.58 -16.06
C LEU A 63 -1.12 19.09 -15.51
N ILE A 64 -0.77 17.88 -15.90
CA ILE A 64 0.47 17.23 -15.49
C ILE A 64 1.17 16.60 -16.68
N HIS A 65 2.43 16.29 -16.48
CA HIS A 65 3.16 15.28 -17.22
C HIS A 65 3.40 14.07 -16.31
N LEU A 66 3.44 12.90 -16.92
CA LEU A 66 3.89 11.69 -16.24
C LEU A 66 5.28 11.35 -16.76
N ARG A 67 6.22 11.09 -15.84
CA ARG A 67 7.59 10.70 -16.16
C ARG A 67 7.88 9.34 -15.56
N CYS A 68 8.42 8.42 -16.36
CA CYS A 68 8.92 7.16 -15.85
C CYS A 68 10.20 7.41 -15.04
N SER A 69 10.19 7.06 -13.75
CA SER A 69 11.32 7.33 -12.86
C SER A 69 12.53 6.46 -13.17
N TYR A 70 12.33 5.28 -13.78
CA TYR A 70 13.41 4.37 -14.14
C TYR A 70 14.31 4.93 -15.25
N ASN A 71 13.73 5.44 -16.34
CA ASN A 71 14.50 5.92 -17.50
C ASN A 71 14.52 7.46 -17.64
N ASN A 72 13.87 8.18 -16.71
CA ASN A 72 13.73 9.63 -16.70
C ASN A 72 13.10 10.23 -17.98
N LYS A 73 12.26 9.47 -18.69
CA LYS A 73 11.55 9.93 -19.89
C LYS A 73 10.09 10.21 -19.59
N PHE A 74 9.58 11.26 -20.22
CA PHE A 74 8.16 11.60 -20.18
C PHE A 74 7.35 10.60 -21.01
N LEU A 75 6.14 10.33 -20.53
CA LEU A 75 5.14 9.52 -21.23
C LEU A 75 4.62 10.32 -22.42
N GLN A 76 4.65 9.69 -23.59
CA GLN A 76 4.24 10.26 -24.86
C GLN A 76 3.48 9.21 -25.67
N LEU A 77 2.66 9.66 -26.62
CA LEU A 77 2.02 8.75 -27.56
C LEU A 77 2.99 8.24 -28.63
N THR A 78 2.97 6.93 -28.86
CA THR A 78 3.53 6.32 -30.07
C THR A 78 2.45 5.60 -30.85
N SER A 79 2.37 5.87 -32.15
CA SER A 79 1.35 5.26 -33.02
C SER A 79 1.93 4.04 -33.73
N LYS A 80 1.40 2.86 -33.42
CA LYS A 80 1.76 1.59 -34.08
C LYS A 80 0.48 0.80 -34.35
N TYR A 81 0.34 0.23 -35.55
CA TYR A 81 -0.82 -0.57 -35.99
C TYR A 81 -2.18 0.11 -35.78
N GLY A 82 -2.25 1.44 -35.96
CA GLY A 82 -3.48 2.21 -35.78
C GLY A 82 -3.88 2.45 -34.32
N VAL A 83 -3.05 2.05 -33.35
CA VAL A 83 -3.24 2.28 -31.92
C VAL A 83 -2.22 3.31 -31.42
N SER A 84 -2.67 4.22 -30.57
CA SER A 84 -1.82 5.21 -29.89
C SER A 84 -1.43 4.69 -28.51
N TRP A 85 -0.28 4.04 -28.42
CA TRP A 85 0.30 3.48 -27.20
C TRP A 85 0.92 4.56 -26.33
N ILE A 86 1.06 4.29 -25.03
CA ILE A 86 1.84 5.13 -24.12
C ILE A 86 3.26 4.58 -24.00
N SER A 87 4.23 5.43 -24.30
CA SER A 87 5.65 5.09 -24.23
C SER A 87 6.42 6.10 -23.39
N ALA A 88 7.35 5.63 -22.57
CA ALA A 88 8.26 6.49 -21.83
C ALA A 88 9.51 6.78 -22.68
N THR A 89 9.35 7.65 -23.68
CA THR A 89 10.39 7.91 -24.69
C THR A 89 10.76 9.39 -24.84
N ALA A 90 9.95 10.31 -24.35
CA ALA A 90 10.21 11.74 -24.55
C ALA A 90 11.29 12.27 -23.59
N ASP A 91 12.28 12.98 -24.14
CA ASP A 91 13.39 13.57 -23.37
C ASP A 91 12.97 14.78 -22.53
N ALA A 92 11.93 15.49 -22.96
CA ALA A 92 11.43 16.71 -22.34
C ALA A 92 9.90 16.73 -22.30
N ALA A 93 9.34 17.56 -21.42
CA ALA A 93 7.93 17.88 -21.40
C ALA A 93 7.55 18.71 -22.64
N GLU A 94 6.41 18.41 -23.26
CA GLU A 94 5.85 19.17 -24.38
C GLU A 94 4.46 19.67 -24.01
N GLU A 95 4.35 20.99 -23.80
CA GLU A 95 3.14 21.65 -23.30
C GLU A 95 2.21 22.14 -24.42
N ASP A 96 2.64 22.09 -25.68
CA ASP A 96 1.77 22.44 -26.80
C ASP A 96 0.65 21.40 -26.94
N LYS A 97 -0.58 21.82 -26.61
CA LYS A 97 -1.79 21.00 -26.63
C LYS A 97 -2.17 20.53 -28.05
N THR A 98 -1.59 21.11 -29.10
CA THR A 98 -1.90 20.77 -30.50
C THR A 98 -0.93 19.77 -31.11
N LYS A 99 0.29 19.64 -30.56
CA LYS A 99 1.31 18.74 -31.11
C LYS A 99 1.01 17.28 -30.75
N ALA A 100 1.14 16.41 -31.74
CA ALA A 100 1.03 14.96 -31.53
C ALA A 100 2.06 14.42 -30.50
N THR A 101 3.15 15.17 -30.28
CA THR A 101 4.19 14.87 -29.30
C THR A 101 3.89 15.39 -27.89
N SER A 102 2.74 16.03 -27.67
CA SER A 102 2.33 16.52 -26.35
C SER A 102 2.43 15.42 -25.30
N THR A 103 2.90 15.77 -24.11
CA THR A 103 3.02 14.86 -22.97
C THR A 103 2.04 15.22 -21.84
N LEU A 104 1.07 16.08 -22.14
CA LEU A 104 0.11 16.59 -21.17
C LEU A 104 -1.02 15.59 -20.92
N PHE A 105 -1.31 15.38 -19.64
CA PHE A 105 -2.47 14.65 -19.17
C PHE A 105 -3.27 15.52 -18.19
N GLN A 106 -4.59 15.38 -18.25
CA GLN A 106 -5.51 15.90 -17.24
C GLN A 106 -5.93 14.75 -16.32
N PRO A 107 -5.62 14.81 -15.01
CA PRO A 107 -6.16 13.89 -14.03
C PRO A 107 -7.67 14.09 -13.88
N ILE A 108 -8.42 12.99 -13.82
CA ILE A 108 -9.87 12.98 -13.61
C ILE A 108 -10.16 12.11 -12.39
N PHE A 109 -10.73 12.71 -11.35
CA PHE A 109 -11.09 12.01 -10.11
C PHE A 109 -12.59 11.72 -10.10
N PRO A 110 -13.02 10.45 -10.18
CA PRO A 110 -14.43 10.11 -10.13
C PRO A 110 -15.06 10.46 -8.78
N ALA A 111 -16.28 11.01 -8.80
CA ALA A 111 -17.03 11.32 -7.59
C ALA A 111 -17.30 10.05 -6.77
N GLY A 112 -17.06 10.11 -5.46
CA GLY A 112 -17.25 8.98 -4.55
C GLY A 112 -16.12 7.94 -4.56
N GLU A 113 -15.05 8.15 -5.34
CA GLU A 113 -13.89 7.25 -5.40
C GLU A 113 -12.58 8.01 -5.08
N PRO A 114 -12.29 8.30 -3.80
CA PRO A 114 -11.21 9.22 -3.40
C PRO A 114 -9.79 8.74 -3.76
N SER A 115 -9.60 7.44 -4.00
CA SER A 115 -8.31 6.84 -4.36
C SER A 115 -8.26 6.39 -5.83
N THR A 116 -9.23 6.81 -6.65
CA THR A 116 -9.29 6.47 -8.07
C THR A 116 -8.96 7.69 -8.92
N VAL A 117 -8.20 7.47 -9.99
CA VAL A 117 -7.89 8.49 -11.00
C VAL A 117 -8.02 7.88 -12.41
N GLY A 118 -8.47 8.68 -13.36
CA GLY A 118 -8.26 8.46 -14.78
C GLY A 118 -7.42 9.58 -15.37
N PHE A 119 -6.84 9.37 -16.54
CA PHE A 119 -6.03 10.39 -17.22
C PHE A 119 -6.57 10.64 -18.62
N LEU A 120 -6.87 11.89 -18.94
CA LEU A 120 -7.23 12.31 -20.29
C LEU A 120 -5.99 12.89 -20.96
N HIS A 121 -5.54 12.28 -22.05
CA HIS A 121 -4.45 12.85 -22.84
C HIS A 121 -4.95 14.09 -23.57
N VAL A 122 -4.28 15.22 -23.33
CA VAL A 122 -4.83 16.54 -23.69
C VAL A 122 -4.92 16.74 -25.20
N GLN A 123 -3.94 16.32 -25.99
CA GLN A 123 -4.00 16.55 -27.42
C GLN A 123 -5.04 15.66 -28.13
N THR A 124 -5.21 14.42 -27.70
CA THR A 124 -6.14 13.48 -28.36
C THR A 124 -7.54 13.50 -27.77
N GLN A 125 -7.73 14.09 -26.58
CA GLN A 125 -8.98 14.03 -25.81
C GLN A 125 -9.45 12.59 -25.58
N ARG A 126 -8.49 11.67 -25.40
CA ARG A 126 -8.72 10.23 -25.17
C ARG A 126 -8.17 9.81 -23.82
N HIS A 127 -8.82 8.82 -23.22
CA HIS A 127 -8.46 8.34 -21.90
C HIS A 127 -7.34 7.31 -21.98
N LEU A 128 -6.35 7.48 -21.10
CA LEU A 128 -5.38 6.45 -20.78
C LEU A 128 -6.11 5.22 -20.24
N ARG A 129 -5.86 4.06 -20.84
CA ARG A 129 -6.39 2.77 -20.39
C ARG A 129 -5.39 1.66 -20.61
N THR A 130 -5.60 0.55 -19.92
CA THR A 130 -4.99 -0.73 -20.31
C THR A 130 -5.82 -1.36 -21.43
N PHE A 131 -5.16 -1.80 -22.49
CA PHE A 131 -5.80 -2.45 -23.62
C PHE A 131 -5.40 -3.92 -23.68
N TYR A 132 -6.43 -4.77 -23.71
CA TYR A 132 -6.30 -6.21 -23.96
C TYR A 132 -6.51 -6.46 -25.44
N ASN A 133 -5.48 -6.96 -26.12
CA ASN A 133 -5.60 -7.37 -27.51
C ASN A 133 -5.57 -8.89 -27.65
N LYS A 134 -6.71 -9.47 -28.04
CA LYS A 134 -6.87 -10.91 -28.29
C LYS A 134 -6.14 -11.40 -29.55
N ASP A 135 -5.85 -10.49 -30.48
CA ASP A 135 -5.21 -10.81 -31.77
C ASP A 135 -3.68 -10.84 -31.66
N TYR A 136 -3.13 -10.48 -30.50
CA TYR A 136 -1.71 -10.53 -30.19
C TYR A 136 -1.47 -11.72 -29.25
N SER A 137 -0.27 -12.30 -29.26
CA SER A 137 0.03 -13.51 -28.49
C SER A 137 -0.34 -13.33 -27.01
N ALA A 138 -0.59 -14.43 -26.28
CA ALA A 138 -0.91 -14.40 -24.85
C ALA A 138 0.15 -13.67 -23.97
N GLU A 139 1.27 -13.30 -24.57
CA GLU A 139 2.35 -12.52 -24.00
C GLU A 139 2.13 -10.99 -24.11
N ILE A 140 1.07 -10.46 -24.74
CA ILE A 140 0.91 -9.01 -25.07
C ILE A 140 -0.37 -8.41 -24.44
N ASN A 141 -0.91 -9.05 -23.42
CA ASN A 141 -2.31 -8.87 -23.07
C ASN A 141 -2.69 -7.58 -22.32
N TYR A 142 -1.76 -6.72 -21.90
CA TYR A 142 -2.10 -5.48 -21.18
C TYR A 142 -1.06 -4.38 -21.41
N VAL A 143 -1.16 -3.68 -22.53
CA VAL A 143 -0.33 -2.49 -22.83
C VAL A 143 -1.18 -1.24 -22.71
N ALA A 144 -0.60 -0.16 -22.22
CA ALA A 144 -1.30 1.11 -22.02
C ALA A 144 -1.41 1.89 -23.33
N CYS A 145 -2.60 2.41 -23.60
CA CYS A 145 -2.89 3.22 -24.76
C CYS A 145 -3.86 4.34 -24.41
N VAL A 146 -4.12 5.23 -25.36
CA VAL A 146 -5.24 6.18 -25.28
C VAL A 146 -6.40 5.75 -26.18
N TYR A 147 -7.61 5.75 -25.63
CA TYR A 147 -8.82 5.39 -26.35
C TYR A 147 -10.00 6.27 -25.97
N THR A 148 -11.03 6.29 -26.82
CA THR A 148 -12.29 6.97 -26.49
C THR A 148 -12.91 6.34 -25.24
N ASN A 149 -13.59 7.15 -24.42
CA ASN A 149 -14.32 6.62 -23.28
C ASN A 149 -15.52 5.82 -23.77
N ASP A 150 -15.49 4.51 -23.56
CA ASP A 150 -16.55 3.55 -23.92
C ASP A 150 -17.43 3.18 -22.71
N GLY A 151 -17.23 3.83 -21.55
CA GLY A 151 -17.99 3.56 -20.33
C GLY A 151 -17.54 2.30 -19.57
N THR A 152 -16.56 1.54 -20.08
CA THR A 152 -16.12 0.26 -19.48
C THR A 152 -15.36 0.41 -18.16
N GLY A 153 -14.86 1.61 -17.86
CA GLY A 153 -14.04 1.86 -16.66
C GLY A 153 -12.58 1.38 -16.78
N TYR A 154 -12.15 0.84 -17.92
CA TYR A 154 -10.77 0.38 -18.16
C TYR A 154 -9.69 1.49 -18.11
N HIS A 155 -10.13 2.74 -18.02
CA HIS A 155 -9.29 3.92 -17.85
C HIS A 155 -9.12 4.36 -16.39
N ARG A 156 -9.61 3.56 -15.42
CA ARG A 156 -9.55 3.86 -13.99
C ARG A 156 -8.40 3.13 -13.32
N TYR A 157 -7.66 3.88 -12.52
CA TYR A 157 -6.54 3.40 -11.74
C TYR A 157 -6.74 3.75 -10.27
N GLU A 158 -6.49 2.80 -9.38
CA GLU A 158 -6.20 3.11 -7.99
C GLU A 158 -4.79 3.69 -7.91
N PHE A 159 -4.61 4.78 -7.17
CA PHE A 159 -3.30 5.40 -7.00
C PHE A 159 -2.86 5.42 -5.53
N ALA A 160 -1.55 5.31 -5.33
CA ALA A 160 -0.91 5.48 -4.02
C ALA A 160 0.43 6.19 -4.18
N ALA A 161 0.93 6.79 -3.10
CA ALA A 161 2.29 7.30 -3.07
C ALA A 161 3.26 6.11 -3.22
N TRP A 162 4.25 6.23 -4.12
CA TRP A 162 5.31 5.24 -4.21
C TRP A 162 6.22 5.33 -2.99
N GLU A 163 6.64 4.17 -2.48
CA GLU A 163 7.57 4.04 -1.37
C GLU A 163 8.71 3.10 -1.75
N SER A 164 9.94 3.44 -1.37
CA SER A 164 11.10 2.60 -1.63
C SER A 164 11.05 1.30 -0.83
N TYR A 165 11.80 0.29 -1.28
CA TYR A 165 11.94 -0.96 -0.54
C TYR A 165 12.57 -0.70 0.83
N GLU A 166 13.59 0.16 0.88
CA GLU A 166 14.30 0.55 2.09
C GLU A 166 13.36 1.21 3.11
N ASP A 167 12.53 2.16 2.67
CA ASP A 167 11.55 2.82 3.54
C ASP A 167 10.51 1.82 4.07
N LYS A 168 10.03 0.93 3.20
CA LYS A 168 9.05 -0.11 3.57
C LYS A 168 9.65 -1.08 4.60
N MET A 169 10.91 -1.48 4.43
CA MET A 169 11.60 -2.35 5.37
C MET A 169 11.87 -1.65 6.70
N LYS A 170 12.30 -0.39 6.68
CA LYS A 170 12.50 0.41 7.89
C LYS A 170 11.22 0.50 8.72
N LYS A 171 10.07 0.78 8.08
CA LYS A 171 8.77 0.80 8.78
C LYS A 171 8.41 -0.55 9.41
N LYS A 172 8.67 -1.65 8.70
CA LYS A 172 8.45 -3.00 9.23
C LYS A 172 9.37 -3.30 10.40
N ASP A 173 10.63 -2.90 10.33
CA ASP A 173 11.59 -3.08 11.42
C ASP A 173 11.15 -2.28 12.66
N GLU A 174 10.71 -1.03 12.48
CA GLU A 174 10.14 -0.21 13.56
C GLU A 174 8.90 -0.86 14.19
N GLU A 175 8.02 -1.47 13.39
CA GLU A 175 6.86 -2.23 13.88
C GLU A 175 7.28 -3.48 14.67
N ILE A 176 8.25 -4.25 14.17
CA ILE A 176 8.80 -5.41 14.86
C ILE A 176 9.43 -5.02 16.20
N GLN A 177 10.15 -3.89 16.26
CA GLN A 177 10.71 -3.42 17.54
C GLN A 177 9.63 -3.03 18.54
N LYS A 178 8.54 -2.38 18.09
CA LYS A 178 7.39 -2.07 18.96
C LYS A 178 6.72 -3.33 19.50
N LEU A 179 6.54 -4.34 18.65
CA LEU A 179 5.98 -5.63 19.07
C LEU A 179 6.87 -6.33 20.10
N LYS A 180 8.19 -6.37 19.87
CA LYS A 180 9.16 -6.94 20.82
C LYS A 180 9.16 -6.22 22.16
N ALA A 181 9.03 -4.89 22.16
CA ALA A 181 8.90 -4.12 23.39
C ALA A 181 7.61 -4.47 24.16
N GLY A 182 6.50 -4.68 23.46
CA GLY A 182 5.25 -5.17 24.03
C GLY A 182 5.38 -6.55 24.66
N ASP A 183 6.03 -7.50 23.97
CA ASP A 183 6.27 -8.85 24.48
C ASP A 183 7.11 -8.86 25.76
N ALA A 184 8.12 -7.99 25.84
CA ALA A 184 8.93 -7.84 27.06
C ALA A 184 8.09 -7.37 28.26
N ILE A 185 7.22 -6.37 28.06
CA ILE A 185 6.29 -5.89 29.10
C ILE A 185 5.34 -7.01 29.55
N VAL A 186 4.81 -7.80 28.60
CA VAL A 186 3.92 -8.92 28.93
C VAL A 186 4.66 -10.01 29.73
N ALA A 187 5.94 -10.27 29.42
CA ALA A 187 6.75 -11.21 30.18
C ALA A 187 6.98 -10.75 31.62
N ASP A 188 7.28 -9.47 31.84
CA ASP A 188 7.43 -8.89 33.18
C ASP A 188 6.12 -8.97 33.98
N LEU A 189 4.98 -8.60 33.37
CA LEU A 189 3.67 -8.71 34.01
C LEU A 189 3.32 -10.16 34.41
N ARG A 190 3.71 -11.15 33.58
CA ARG A 190 3.51 -12.57 33.92
C ARG A 190 4.33 -12.98 35.12
N LYS A 191 5.55 -12.46 35.25
CA LYS A 191 6.41 -12.70 36.40
C LYS A 191 5.79 -12.09 37.66
N ASP A 192 5.34 -10.84 37.58
CA ASP A 192 4.68 -10.16 38.70
C ASP A 192 3.41 -10.91 39.15
N ILE A 193 2.58 -11.38 38.22
CA ILE A 193 1.40 -12.20 38.52
C ILE A 193 1.80 -13.52 39.19
N ALA A 194 2.86 -14.19 38.72
CA ALA A 194 3.33 -15.42 39.32
C ALA A 194 3.82 -15.19 40.77
N GLU A 195 4.51 -14.09 41.03
CA GLU A 195 4.95 -13.69 42.36
C GLU A 195 3.74 -13.36 43.27
N GLN A 196 2.76 -12.62 42.77
CA GLN A 196 1.52 -12.33 43.51
C GLN A 196 0.73 -13.60 43.84
N ASN A 197 0.62 -14.54 42.90
CA ASN A 197 -0.04 -15.82 43.14
C ASN A 197 0.69 -16.66 44.20
N ALA A 198 2.02 -16.70 44.17
CA ALA A 198 2.81 -17.40 45.20
C ALA A 198 2.63 -16.78 46.60
N GLN A 199 2.55 -15.45 46.69
CA GLN A 199 2.24 -14.75 47.94
C GLN A 199 0.82 -15.06 48.43
N LEU A 200 -0.15 -15.11 47.51
CA LEU A 200 -1.53 -15.44 47.82
C LEU A 200 -1.67 -16.88 48.35
N ASP A 201 -1.01 -17.85 47.72
CA ASP A 201 -0.98 -19.25 48.17
C ASP A 201 -0.36 -19.38 49.57
N ALA A 202 0.72 -18.65 49.85
CA ALA A 202 1.34 -18.62 51.17
C ALA A 202 0.40 -18.02 52.23
N ALA A 203 -0.34 -16.95 51.89
CA ALA A 203 -1.32 -16.34 52.79
C ALA A 203 -2.50 -17.28 53.08
N TYR A 204 -3.00 -18.01 52.08
CA TYR A 204 -4.04 -19.02 52.30
C TYR A 204 -3.58 -20.13 53.25
N LYS A 205 -2.34 -20.60 53.11
CA LYS A 205 -1.78 -21.59 54.02
C LYS A 205 -1.68 -21.07 55.46
N GLU A 206 -1.28 -19.82 55.66
CA GLU A 206 -1.24 -19.20 56.99
C GLU A 206 -2.64 -19.09 57.61
N ILE A 207 -3.67 -18.78 56.81
CA ILE A 207 -5.06 -18.76 57.25
C ILE A 207 -5.50 -20.16 57.71
N ASP A 208 -5.23 -21.19 56.91
CA ASP A 208 -5.58 -22.58 57.26
C ASP A 208 -4.90 -23.03 58.57
N GLU A 209 -3.63 -22.66 58.77
CA GLU A 209 -2.88 -22.94 60.00
C GLU A 209 -3.49 -22.22 61.21
N LYS A 210 -3.89 -20.95 61.07
CA LYS A 210 -4.57 -20.19 62.13
C LYS A 210 -5.94 -20.78 62.46
N ASP A 211 -6.72 -21.17 61.45
CA ASP A 211 -8.02 -21.82 61.64
C ASP A 211 -7.90 -23.15 62.39
N ALA A 212 -6.87 -23.94 62.09
CA ALA A 212 -6.56 -25.16 62.84
C ALA A 212 -6.22 -24.86 64.31
N GLN A 213 -5.43 -23.82 64.58
CA GLN A 213 -5.10 -23.38 65.94
C GLN A 213 -6.33 -22.88 66.71
N ILE A 214 -7.22 -22.13 66.06
CA ILE A 214 -8.48 -21.64 66.65
C ILE A 214 -9.35 -22.83 67.06
N LYS A 215 -9.57 -23.80 66.15
CA LYS A 215 -10.35 -25.02 66.44
C LYS A 215 -9.76 -25.82 67.60
N ALA A 216 -8.42 -25.91 67.69
CA ALA A 216 -7.76 -26.58 68.81
C ALA A 216 -8.00 -25.85 70.14
N LYS A 217 -7.89 -24.52 70.16
CA LYS A 217 -8.19 -23.69 71.34
C LYS A 217 -9.65 -23.78 71.76
N ASP A 218 -10.59 -23.77 70.82
CA ASP A 218 -12.01 -23.93 71.12
C ASP A 218 -12.30 -25.26 71.83
N LYS A 219 -11.64 -26.34 71.39
CA LYS A 219 -11.73 -27.66 72.03
C LYS A 219 -11.17 -27.66 73.45
N GLU A 220 -10.05 -26.98 73.68
CA GLU A 220 -9.44 -26.83 75.01
C GLU A 220 -10.33 -26.02 75.96
N ILE A 221 -10.87 -24.89 75.49
CA ILE A 221 -11.83 -24.07 76.24
C ILE A 221 -13.08 -24.88 76.60
N ALA A 222 -13.62 -25.67 75.67
CA ALA A 222 -14.77 -26.53 75.93
C ALA A 222 -14.48 -27.59 77.01
N ALA A 223 -13.28 -28.19 77.00
CA ALA A 223 -12.85 -29.14 78.03
C ALA A 223 -12.71 -28.48 79.41
N LEU A 224 -12.12 -27.29 79.50
CA LEU A 224 -11.99 -26.53 80.75
C LEU A 224 -13.36 -26.15 81.32
N LYS A 225 -14.30 -25.69 80.48
CA LYS A 225 -15.68 -25.40 80.90
C LYS A 225 -16.40 -26.64 81.44
N ALA A 226 -16.20 -27.81 80.82
CA ALA A 226 -16.75 -29.07 81.32
C ALA A 226 -16.16 -29.51 82.67
N ALA A 227 -14.88 -29.21 82.92
CA ALA A 227 -14.21 -29.52 84.19
C ALA A 227 -14.62 -28.58 85.34
N ALA A 228 -14.91 -27.31 85.05
CA ALA A 228 -15.33 -26.30 86.05
C ALA A 228 -16.82 -26.35 86.43
N GLY A 229 -17.65 -27.10 85.69
CA GLY A 229 -19.08 -27.30 85.95
C GLY A 229 -19.41 -28.51 86.83
N LYS A 230 -18.43 -29.07 87.54
CA LYS A 230 -18.59 -30.12 88.56
C LYS A 230 -18.43 -29.55 89.96
#